data_AF-A0A355KUM3-F1
#
_entry.id   AF-A0A355KUM3-F1
#
_cell.length_a   1.000
_cell.length_b   1.000
_cell.length_c   1.000
_cell.angle_alpha   90.00
_cell.angle_beta   90.00
_cell.angle_gamma   90.00
#
_symmetry.space_group_name_H-M   'P 1'
#
loop_
_entity.id
_entity.type
_entity.pdbx_description
1 polymer ?
#
loop_
_entity_poly.entity_id
_entity_poly.type
_entity_poly.pdbx_seq_one_letter_code
_entity_poly.pdbx_strand_id
1 'polypeptide(L)'
;MKIPRFSNAIGNLDEDLVEAAAECKKKQNHLLKLGSIAACFAVIIVVGALVLPSLLGGEPTPGGTNDRYKDINIMAGESGIVWPWEYQTVFEKYTEVTIDGIVYRSHGRLVSEELLGDLIGTYTVLGIDEIEGDRYTEKFEVYQLKYADKSQLVAVRMEGSCYTFKRDNYEPPHTLGELFKLVDLPKAIELKRFSVNGDSPNKKHYTLSNDDYVWEVLAGCENAPFVEDEKWVAHDREYYSFTITSETLGVYKVAMYVTVDGYLWTNAFNYQYLFNIGEDAASKIIKYAKENSTEAEYEPYQNTIVGKITEITDEYILLDDSILCANPDDGITYKILLNDLRISRYAESGAIRVGENVQITYEGEIDESNTIDSAISASDVVISGGDVLIPE
;
A
#
# COMPACT_ATOMS: atom_id res chain seq x y z
N MET A 1 -10.10 17.08 27.61
CA MET A 1 -9.11 17.44 28.66
C MET A 1 -7.79 17.65 27.94
N LYS A 2 -7.16 18.82 28.00
CA LYS A 2 -5.95 19.12 27.20
C LYS A 2 -4.76 18.31 27.73
N ILE A 3 -4.10 17.57 26.85
CA ILE A 3 -2.85 16.84 27.15
C ILE A 3 -1.72 17.89 27.28
N PRO A 4 -0.90 17.88 28.34
CA PRO A 4 0.19 18.84 28.48
C PRO A 4 1.35 18.48 27.54
N ARG A 5 1.92 19.51 26.88
CA ARG A 5 3.09 19.40 26.00
C ARG A 5 4.34 18.95 26.78
N PHE A 6 5.10 18.01 26.22
CA PHE A 6 6.38 17.48 26.72
C PHE A 6 7.50 18.52 26.83
N SER A 7 7.32 19.73 26.28
CA SER A 7 8.36 20.76 26.16
C SER A 7 8.84 21.40 27.47
N ASN A 8 8.29 21.00 28.62
CA ASN A 8 8.64 21.60 29.93
C ASN A 8 9.47 20.69 30.85
N ALA A 9 10.04 19.58 30.33
CA ALA A 9 10.81 18.63 31.15
C ALA A 9 12.28 18.41 30.72
N ILE A 10 12.85 19.25 29.85
CA ILE A 10 14.29 19.16 29.50
C ILE A 10 15.06 20.22 30.27
N GLY A 11 15.34 19.92 31.54
CA GLY A 11 16.39 20.55 32.33
C GLY A 11 17.15 19.43 33.01
N ASN A 12 18.38 19.18 32.57
CA ASN A 12 19.34 18.13 32.97
C ASN A 12 19.36 16.91 32.02
N LEU A 13 20.05 17.06 30.89
CA LEU A 13 20.66 15.92 30.19
C LEU A 13 22.06 15.70 30.78
N ASP A 14 22.31 14.47 31.22
CA ASP A 14 23.56 14.02 31.82
C ASP A 14 24.62 13.77 30.72
N GLU A 15 25.78 14.42 30.83
CA GLU A 15 26.85 14.33 29.81
C GLU A 15 27.41 12.90 29.67
N ASP A 16 27.28 12.07 30.71
CA ASP A 16 27.71 10.67 30.69
C ASP A 16 26.83 9.80 29.76
N LEU A 17 25.56 10.16 29.55
CA LEU A 17 24.67 9.46 28.61
C LEU A 17 24.97 9.81 27.15
N VAL A 18 25.51 11.02 26.91
CA VAL A 18 25.93 11.47 25.57
C VAL A 18 27.22 10.77 25.15
N GLU A 19 28.14 10.51 26.10
CA GLU A 19 29.38 9.79 25.84
C GLU A 19 29.14 8.28 25.64
N ALA A 20 28.20 7.67 26.37
CA ALA A 20 27.79 6.27 26.18
C ALA A 20 27.14 6.02 24.80
N ALA A 21 26.43 7.00 24.24
CA ALA A 21 25.86 6.92 22.89
C ALA A 21 26.95 6.98 21.79
N ALA A 22 28.09 7.63 22.05
CA ALA A 22 29.18 7.76 21.09
C ALA A 22 30.03 6.48 20.92
N GLU A 23 30.07 5.60 21.94
CA GLU A 23 30.89 4.38 21.90
C GLU A 23 30.19 3.14 21.33
N CYS A 24 28.88 3.18 21.07
CA CYS A 24 28.15 2.04 20.51
C CYS A 24 28.28 1.93 18.98
N LYS A 25 29.51 1.97 18.46
CA LYS A 25 29.86 1.54 17.10
C LYS A 25 30.40 0.12 17.13
N LYS A 26 29.50 -0.86 17.04
CA LYS A 26 29.77 -2.19 16.44
C LYS A 26 28.44 -2.87 16.11
N LYS A 27 28.06 -2.84 14.84
CA LYS A 27 26.95 -3.66 14.29
C LYS A 27 27.26 -5.13 14.57
N GLN A 28 26.59 -5.72 15.56
CA GLN A 28 26.43 -7.17 15.67
C GLN A 28 25.21 -7.55 14.83
N ASN A 29 25.45 -8.28 13.74
CA ASN A 29 24.40 -8.93 12.95
C ASN A 29 23.66 -9.93 13.85
N HIS A 30 22.47 -9.58 14.30
CA HIS A 30 21.49 -10.56 14.76
C HIS A 30 20.51 -10.82 13.62
N LEU A 31 20.80 -11.86 12.83
CA LEU A 31 19.80 -12.58 12.05
C LEU A 31 18.82 -13.21 13.05
N LEU A 32 17.76 -12.49 13.38
CA LEU A 32 16.61 -13.03 14.10
C LEU A 32 15.83 -13.90 13.11
N LYS A 33 15.84 -15.21 13.36
CA LYS A 33 14.92 -16.15 12.73
C LYS A 33 13.49 -15.75 13.12
N LEU A 34 12.77 -15.12 12.21
CA LEU A 34 11.34 -14.85 12.30
C LEU A 34 10.59 -16.19 12.28
N GLY A 35 10.28 -16.70 13.46
CA GLY A 35 9.31 -17.77 13.65
C GLY A 35 7.91 -17.16 13.75
N SER A 36 7.14 -17.24 12.66
CA SER A 36 5.67 -17.39 12.63
C SER A 36 4.76 -16.49 13.49
N ILE A 37 5.23 -15.37 14.04
CA ILE A 37 4.41 -14.37 14.74
C ILE A 37 4.94 -12.98 14.35
N ALA A 38 4.54 -12.46 13.18
CA ALA A 38 4.65 -11.06 12.77
C ALA A 38 4.29 -10.89 11.27
N ALA A 39 3.00 -11.00 10.92
CA ALA A 39 2.54 -10.70 9.56
C ALA A 39 1.32 -9.76 9.57
N CYS A 40 1.29 -8.81 10.51
CA CYS A 40 0.15 -7.90 10.73
C CYS A 40 0.64 -6.49 10.91
N PHE A 41 1.62 -6.13 10.12
CA PHE A 41 2.05 -4.76 10.06
C PHE A 41 0.98 -3.96 9.33
N ALA A 42 0.51 -2.90 9.95
CA ALA A 42 0.23 -1.69 9.17
C ALA A 42 1.59 -1.17 8.66
N VAL A 43 2.23 -1.89 7.73
CA VAL A 43 3.32 -1.29 6.96
C VAL A 43 2.62 -0.31 6.03
N ILE A 44 2.90 0.98 6.20
CA ILE A 44 2.84 1.84 5.02
C ILE A 44 4.03 1.40 4.18
N ILE A 45 3.84 0.39 3.32
CA ILE A 45 4.91 -0.09 2.45
C ILE A 45 5.21 1.06 1.48
N VAL A 46 6.34 1.71 1.67
CA VAL A 46 6.92 2.59 0.66
C VAL A 46 7.57 1.67 -0.37
N VAL A 47 6.77 1.11 -1.27
CA VAL A 47 7.28 0.28 -2.37
C VAL A 47 7.97 1.20 -3.36
N GLY A 48 9.29 1.28 -3.29
CA GLY A 48 10.11 1.87 -4.36
C GLY A 48 10.51 0.82 -5.37
N ALA A 49 9.62 0.51 -6.31
CA ALA A 49 10.02 -0.13 -7.56
C ALA A 49 9.89 0.89 -8.71
N LEU A 50 11.04 1.45 -9.09
CA LEU A 50 11.33 2.14 -10.34
C LEU A 50 10.39 3.28 -10.78
N VAL A 51 10.95 4.48 -10.59
CA VAL A 51 10.79 5.70 -11.38
C VAL A 51 9.49 6.46 -11.09
N LEU A 52 9.63 7.70 -10.60
CA LEU A 52 8.65 8.78 -10.68
C LEU A 52 8.13 8.88 -12.12
N PRO A 53 6.82 8.78 -12.39
CA PRO A 53 6.24 9.69 -13.36
C PRO A 53 5.06 10.45 -12.82
N SER A 54 4.61 10.22 -11.58
CA SER A 54 3.59 11.08 -10.95
C SER A 54 3.99 12.55 -10.98
N LEU A 55 5.30 12.84 -11.02
CA LEU A 55 5.85 14.19 -11.18
C LEU A 55 6.71 14.39 -12.44
N LEU A 56 6.99 13.31 -13.19
CA LEU A 56 7.95 13.31 -14.32
C LEU A 56 7.39 12.83 -15.67
N GLY A 57 6.09 12.52 -15.79
CA GLY A 57 5.37 12.34 -17.06
C GLY A 57 6.12 11.71 -18.25
N GLY A 58 5.87 10.41 -18.50
CA GLY A 58 5.99 9.81 -19.84
C GLY A 58 7.39 9.52 -20.40
N GLU A 59 7.43 8.62 -21.40
CA GLU A 59 8.62 8.32 -22.21
C GLU A 59 9.24 9.58 -22.86
N PRO A 60 10.54 9.56 -23.20
CA PRO A 60 11.21 10.66 -23.88
C PRO A 60 10.63 10.83 -25.29
N THR A 61 9.58 11.64 -25.41
CA THR A 61 9.21 12.23 -26.70
C THR A 61 10.25 13.29 -27.06
N PRO A 62 10.63 13.43 -28.34
CA PRO A 62 11.46 14.54 -28.78
C PRO A 62 10.66 15.84 -28.61
N GLY A 63 10.82 16.50 -27.45
CA GLY A 63 10.22 17.80 -27.16
C GLY A 63 9.41 17.95 -25.87
N GLY A 64 9.69 17.19 -24.80
CA GLY A 64 9.00 17.44 -23.52
C GLY A 64 9.44 16.56 -22.35
N THR A 65 10.70 16.69 -21.91
CA THR A 65 11.05 16.48 -20.50
C THR A 65 10.73 17.78 -19.76
N ASN A 66 10.18 17.71 -18.55
CA ASN A 66 10.12 18.91 -17.72
C ASN A 66 11.57 19.19 -17.25
N ASP A 67 12.32 20.01 -17.99
CA ASP A 67 13.74 20.37 -17.75
C ASP A 67 14.00 21.02 -16.36
N ARG A 68 12.97 21.07 -15.52
CA ARG A 68 12.93 21.60 -14.17
C ARG A 68 13.79 20.80 -13.19
N TYR A 69 13.83 19.47 -13.28
CA TYR A 69 14.54 18.61 -12.33
C TYR A 69 15.91 18.17 -12.84
N LYS A 70 16.84 17.92 -11.91
CA LYS A 70 18.09 17.21 -12.21
C LYS A 70 17.76 15.80 -12.69
N ASP A 71 18.71 15.19 -13.41
CA ASP A 71 18.66 13.76 -13.68
C ASP A 71 18.88 13.02 -12.35
N ILE A 72 17.80 12.48 -11.78
CA ILE A 72 17.73 11.93 -10.41
C ILE A 72 17.23 10.49 -10.49
N ASN A 73 17.94 9.56 -9.85
CA ASN A 73 17.39 8.24 -9.56
C ASN A 73 16.81 8.22 -8.14
N ILE A 74 15.66 7.56 -7.98
CA ILE A 74 15.11 7.23 -6.65
C ILE A 74 15.39 5.76 -6.36
N MET A 75 16.05 5.50 -5.24
CA MET A 75 16.20 4.16 -4.67
C MET A 75 15.52 4.15 -3.32
N ALA A 76 14.53 3.28 -3.12
CA ALA A 76 13.90 3.12 -1.82
C ALA A 76 14.11 1.70 -1.27
N GLY A 77 14.44 1.63 0.01
CA GLY A 77 14.22 0.44 0.83
C GLY A 77 12.77 0.36 1.31
N GLU A 78 12.37 -0.81 1.79
CA GLU A 78 11.12 -0.97 2.52
C GLU A 78 11.37 -0.71 4.01
N SER A 79 10.73 0.33 4.55
CA SER A 79 10.76 0.64 5.98
C SER A 79 9.35 0.72 6.56
N GLY A 80 9.20 0.35 7.82
CA GLY A 80 7.93 0.38 8.54
C GLY A 80 8.12 1.03 9.91
N ILE A 81 7.24 1.96 10.26
CA ILE A 81 7.23 2.58 11.59
C ILE A 81 6.15 1.91 12.44
N VAL A 82 6.55 1.37 13.58
CA VAL A 82 5.61 0.96 14.63
C VAL A 82 5.32 2.19 15.49
N TRP A 83 4.10 2.70 15.40
CA TRP A 83 3.67 3.86 16.16
C TRP A 83 3.33 3.50 17.60
N PRO A 84 3.68 4.34 18.59
CA PRO A 84 3.10 4.26 19.94
C PRO A 84 1.59 4.22 19.88
N TRP A 85 0.96 3.50 20.81
CA TRP A 85 -0.47 3.25 20.82
C TRP A 85 -1.29 4.55 20.69
N GLU A 86 -0.90 5.64 21.33
CA GLU A 86 -1.59 6.92 21.23
C GLU A 86 -1.60 7.53 19.82
N TYR A 87 -0.61 7.21 18.98
CA TYR A 87 -0.44 7.68 17.60
C TYR A 87 -0.97 6.72 16.53
N GLN A 88 -1.58 5.62 16.95
CA GLN A 88 -2.26 4.68 16.07
C GLN A 88 -3.71 5.10 15.83
N THR A 89 -4.15 5.01 14.57
CA THR A 89 -5.56 5.05 14.16
C THR A 89 -6.33 3.87 14.76
N VAL A 90 -7.67 3.93 14.75
CA VAL A 90 -8.49 2.84 15.32
C VAL A 90 -8.24 1.49 14.65
N PHE A 91 -8.02 1.48 13.33
CA PHE A 91 -7.76 0.24 12.60
C PHE A 91 -6.33 -0.29 12.84
N GLU A 92 -5.36 0.59 13.13
CA GLU A 92 -4.01 0.18 13.53
C GLU A 92 -4.00 -0.41 14.95
N LYS A 93 -4.86 0.11 15.83
CA LYS A 93 -5.03 -0.39 17.20
C LYS A 93 -5.66 -1.77 17.25
N TYR A 94 -6.75 -1.98 16.52
CA TYR A 94 -7.58 -3.18 16.65
C TYR A 94 -7.58 -3.97 15.34
N THR A 95 -6.68 -4.95 15.24
CA THR A 95 -6.36 -5.60 13.97
C THR A 95 -6.87 -7.03 13.85
N GLU A 96 -7.32 -7.67 14.93
CA GLU A 96 -7.68 -9.10 14.93
C GLU A 96 -9.06 -9.36 15.54
N VAL A 97 -9.90 -10.13 14.85
CA VAL A 97 -11.19 -10.61 15.36
C VAL A 97 -11.35 -12.10 15.10
N THR A 98 -11.92 -12.84 16.06
CA THR A 98 -12.26 -14.26 15.89
C THR A 98 -13.76 -14.45 15.86
N ILE A 99 -14.27 -15.10 14.82
CA ILE A 99 -15.70 -15.36 14.59
C ILE A 99 -15.86 -16.83 14.25
N ASP A 100 -16.66 -17.57 15.03
CA ASP A 100 -16.90 -19.01 14.81
C ASP A 100 -15.62 -19.86 14.66
N GLY A 101 -14.52 -19.45 15.33
CA GLY A 101 -13.22 -20.11 15.26
C GLY A 101 -12.35 -19.70 14.06
N ILE A 102 -12.81 -18.80 13.20
CA ILE A 102 -12.04 -18.21 12.09
C ILE A 102 -11.42 -16.90 12.58
N VAL A 103 -10.10 -16.77 12.42
CA VAL A 103 -9.35 -15.55 12.73
C VAL A 103 -9.31 -14.67 11.49
N TYR A 104 -9.71 -13.41 11.65
CA TYR A 104 -9.62 -12.39 10.62
C TYR A 104 -8.70 -11.27 11.06
N ARG A 105 -7.98 -10.68 10.11
CA ARG A 105 -7.11 -9.53 10.31
C ARG A 105 -7.35 -8.42 9.29
N SER A 106 -7.17 -7.18 9.71
CA SER A 106 -7.25 -6.02 8.82
C SER A 106 -5.90 -5.44 8.46
N HIS A 107 -5.84 -4.86 7.27
CA HIS A 107 -4.75 -4.01 6.79
C HIS A 107 -5.23 -2.56 6.59
N GLY A 108 -6.31 -2.15 7.26
CA GLY A 108 -6.77 -0.76 7.27
C GLY A 108 -7.45 -0.28 6.00
N ARG A 109 -7.99 -1.19 5.19
CA ARG A 109 -8.70 -0.81 3.96
C ARG A 109 -10.15 -0.53 4.26
N LEU A 110 -10.55 0.72 3.98
CA LEU A 110 -11.93 1.17 4.11
C LEU A 110 -12.83 0.42 3.13
N VAL A 111 -14.08 0.25 3.55
CA VAL A 111 -15.16 -0.26 2.71
C VAL A 111 -16.39 0.61 2.88
N SER A 112 -17.01 0.95 1.76
CA SER A 112 -18.19 1.79 1.73
C SER A 112 -19.42 1.06 2.25
N GLU A 113 -20.34 1.82 2.87
CA GLU A 113 -21.54 1.29 3.53
C GLU A 113 -22.44 0.49 2.56
N GLU A 114 -22.46 0.85 1.27
CA GLU A 114 -23.21 0.13 0.24
C GLU A 114 -22.68 -1.28 -0.06
N LEU A 115 -21.45 -1.61 0.36
CA LEU A 115 -20.88 -2.95 0.21
C LEU A 115 -21.12 -3.82 1.45
N LEU A 116 -21.72 -3.28 2.51
CA LEU A 116 -22.12 -4.06 3.66
C LEU A 116 -23.34 -4.93 3.34
N GLY A 117 -23.29 -6.16 3.84
CA GLY A 117 -24.41 -7.09 3.91
C GLY A 117 -25.03 -7.11 5.30
N ASP A 118 -25.53 -8.27 5.71
CA ASP A 118 -26.19 -8.45 7.00
C ASP A 118 -25.22 -8.28 8.18
N LEU A 119 -25.72 -7.72 9.29
CA LEU A 119 -25.01 -7.71 10.57
C LEU A 119 -24.81 -9.15 11.05
N ILE A 120 -23.56 -9.53 11.27
CA ILE A 120 -23.17 -10.83 11.86
C ILE A 120 -23.34 -10.75 13.38
N GLY A 121 -22.92 -9.65 14.00
CA GLY A 121 -23.05 -9.40 15.42
C GLY A 121 -22.00 -8.44 15.96
N THR A 122 -21.90 -8.34 17.28
CA THR A 122 -20.87 -7.54 17.96
C THR A 122 -19.80 -8.46 18.52
N TYR A 123 -18.55 -8.26 18.11
CA TYR A 123 -17.41 -9.10 18.48
C TYR A 123 -16.33 -8.31 19.19
N THR A 124 -15.59 -8.98 20.06
CA THR A 124 -14.38 -8.43 20.67
C THR A 124 -13.24 -8.50 19.66
N VAL A 125 -12.65 -7.35 19.37
CA VAL A 125 -11.49 -7.19 18.49
C VAL A 125 -10.27 -6.90 19.36
N LEU A 126 -9.19 -7.62 19.10
CA LEU A 126 -7.93 -7.56 19.80
C LEU A 126 -7.01 -6.53 19.16
N GLY A 127 -6.34 -5.78 20.03
CA GLY A 127 -5.21 -4.92 19.71
C GLY A 127 -4.00 -5.28 20.55
N ILE A 128 -2.80 -5.12 19.99
CA ILE A 128 -1.54 -5.34 20.67
C ILE A 128 -0.70 -4.07 20.50
N ASP A 129 -0.32 -3.46 21.63
CA ASP A 129 0.74 -2.46 21.63
C ASP A 129 2.06 -3.20 21.49
N GLU A 130 2.65 -3.15 20.30
CA GLU A 130 3.88 -3.88 19.98
C GLU A 130 5.12 -3.30 20.69
N ILE A 131 5.04 -2.06 21.21
CA ILE A 131 6.15 -1.41 21.91
C ILE A 131 6.16 -1.86 23.38
N GLU A 132 5.02 -1.79 24.04
CA GLU A 132 4.89 -2.14 25.47
C GLU A 132 4.54 -3.62 25.69
N GLY A 133 4.02 -4.31 24.66
CA GLY A 133 3.51 -5.69 24.73
C GLY A 133 2.11 -5.81 25.34
N ASP A 134 1.45 -4.68 25.61
CA ASP A 134 0.14 -4.64 26.23
C ASP A 134 -0.96 -5.08 25.26
N ARG A 135 -1.98 -5.74 25.81
CA ARG A 135 -3.13 -6.26 25.03
C ARG A 135 -4.38 -5.46 25.36
N TYR A 136 -5.00 -4.92 24.32
CA TYR A 136 -6.23 -4.15 24.41
C TYR A 136 -7.36 -4.87 23.69
N THR A 137 -8.59 -4.63 24.12
CA THR A 137 -9.76 -5.20 23.46
C THR A 137 -10.89 -4.21 23.45
N GLU A 138 -11.61 -4.12 22.34
CA GLU A 138 -12.82 -3.33 22.20
C GLU A 138 -13.88 -4.11 21.42
N LYS A 139 -15.16 -3.75 21.58
CA LYS A 139 -16.27 -4.38 20.88
C LYS A 139 -16.70 -3.56 19.67
N PHE A 140 -16.75 -4.22 18.52
CA PHE A 140 -17.19 -3.63 17.26
C PHE A 140 -18.28 -4.46 16.59
N GLU A 141 -19.13 -3.80 15.81
CA GLU A 141 -20.09 -4.46 14.94
C GLU A 141 -19.36 -5.08 13.74
N VAL A 142 -19.72 -6.31 13.40
CA VAL A 142 -19.16 -7.03 12.27
C VAL A 142 -20.27 -7.39 11.30
N TYR A 143 -20.03 -7.13 10.02
CA TYR A 143 -20.97 -7.28 8.92
C TYR A 143 -20.43 -8.26 7.88
N GLN A 144 -21.34 -8.91 7.16
CA GLN A 144 -21.00 -9.57 5.92
C GLN A 144 -20.58 -8.52 4.87
N LEU A 145 -19.79 -8.94 3.89
CA LEU A 145 -19.48 -8.13 2.72
C LEU A 145 -20.26 -8.66 1.51
N LYS A 146 -20.78 -7.74 0.69
CA LYS A 146 -21.35 -8.13 -0.60
C LYS A 146 -20.27 -8.77 -1.46
N TYR A 147 -20.66 -9.74 -2.28
CA TYR A 147 -19.79 -10.43 -3.23
C TYR A 147 -18.69 -11.29 -2.61
N ALA A 148 -18.64 -11.45 -1.29
CA ALA A 148 -17.69 -12.31 -0.63
C ALA A 148 -18.37 -13.17 0.45
N ASP A 149 -17.99 -14.43 0.52
CA ASP A 149 -18.42 -15.33 1.58
C ASP A 149 -17.74 -14.95 2.90
N LYS A 150 -18.53 -14.99 3.99
CA LYS A 150 -18.04 -14.61 5.32
C LYS A 150 -16.89 -15.48 5.80
N SER A 151 -16.68 -16.69 5.27
CA SER A 151 -15.52 -17.52 5.59
C SER A 151 -14.19 -16.91 5.15
N GLN A 152 -14.19 -15.96 4.20
CA GLN A 152 -12.99 -15.30 3.72
C GLN A 152 -12.86 -13.87 4.24
N LEU A 153 -13.97 -13.12 4.23
CA LEU A 153 -13.95 -11.68 4.38
C LEU A 153 -15.13 -11.20 5.23
N VAL A 154 -14.88 -10.26 6.13
CA VAL A 154 -15.90 -9.54 6.90
C VAL A 154 -15.57 -8.06 6.95
N ALA A 155 -16.57 -7.23 7.22
CA ALA A 155 -16.36 -5.81 7.49
C ALA A 155 -16.54 -5.54 8.99
N VAL A 156 -15.67 -4.71 9.58
CA VAL A 156 -15.76 -4.31 10.98
C VAL A 156 -15.96 -2.80 11.04
N ARG A 157 -17.01 -2.36 11.73
CA ARG A 157 -17.31 -0.93 11.92
C ARG A 157 -16.58 -0.39 13.14
N MET A 158 -15.68 0.57 12.92
CA MET A 158 -14.85 1.21 13.92
C MET A 158 -14.95 2.72 13.79
N GLU A 159 -15.38 3.40 14.86
CA GLU A 159 -15.47 4.87 14.93
C GLU A 159 -16.23 5.53 13.76
N GLY A 160 -17.26 4.86 13.25
CA GLY A 160 -18.11 5.36 12.16
C GLY A 160 -17.63 5.01 10.75
N SER A 161 -16.48 4.37 10.62
CA SER A 161 -15.93 3.84 9.36
C SER A 161 -15.96 2.32 9.36
N CYS A 162 -16.04 1.71 8.17
CA CYS A 162 -16.00 0.25 8.02
C CYS A 162 -14.69 -0.18 7.37
N TYR A 163 -14.09 -1.25 7.88
CA TYR A 163 -12.81 -1.77 7.40
C TYR A 163 -12.93 -3.25 7.03
N THR A 164 -12.29 -3.64 5.93
CA THR A 164 -12.25 -5.04 5.50
C THR A 164 -11.25 -5.83 6.36
N PHE A 165 -11.71 -6.97 6.84
CA PHE A 165 -10.97 -7.97 7.61
C PHE A 165 -10.94 -9.27 6.82
N LYS A 166 -9.74 -9.80 6.61
CA LYS A 166 -9.46 -11.00 5.82
C LYS A 166 -9.12 -12.17 6.71
N ARG A 167 -9.54 -13.37 6.33
CA ARG A 167 -9.08 -14.61 6.96
C ARG A 167 -7.55 -14.62 7.00
N ASP A 168 -6.99 -14.91 8.17
CA ASP A 168 -5.54 -14.89 8.39
C ASP A 168 -4.83 -16.15 7.88
N ASN A 169 -5.54 -17.28 7.87
CA ASN A 169 -4.95 -18.57 7.49
C ASN A 169 -4.78 -18.71 5.98
N TYR A 170 -3.63 -19.24 5.56
CA TYR A 170 -3.41 -19.67 4.19
C TYR A 170 -4.20 -20.95 3.89
N GLU A 171 -5.31 -20.80 3.17
CA GLU A 171 -6.20 -21.89 2.79
C GLU A 171 -6.74 -21.66 1.38
N PRO A 172 -5.88 -21.78 0.35
CA PRO A 172 -6.30 -21.58 -1.02
C PRO A 172 -7.32 -22.65 -1.43
N PRO A 173 -8.34 -22.30 -2.23
CA PRO A 173 -9.27 -23.28 -2.77
C PRO A 173 -8.55 -24.23 -3.76
N HIS A 174 -9.08 -25.44 -3.93
CA HIS A 174 -8.45 -26.45 -4.79
C HIS A 174 -8.59 -26.14 -6.28
N THR A 175 -9.62 -25.39 -6.66
CA THR A 175 -9.84 -24.96 -8.04
C THR A 175 -10.23 -23.49 -8.14
N LEU A 176 -10.06 -22.91 -9.33
CA LEU A 176 -10.52 -21.55 -9.60
C LEU A 176 -12.04 -21.42 -9.41
N GLY A 177 -12.83 -22.44 -9.78
CA GLY A 177 -14.28 -22.43 -9.59
C GLY A 177 -14.70 -22.41 -8.11
N GLU A 178 -13.90 -22.97 -7.21
CA GLU A 178 -14.11 -22.83 -5.77
C GLU A 178 -13.82 -21.40 -5.30
N LEU A 179 -12.80 -20.72 -5.85
CA LEU A 179 -12.57 -19.30 -5.57
C LEU A 179 -13.77 -18.44 -5.99
N PHE A 180 -14.35 -18.70 -7.17
CA PHE A 180 -15.56 -18.00 -7.64
C PHE A 180 -16.80 -18.24 -6.76
N LYS A 181 -16.84 -19.31 -5.96
CA LYS A 181 -17.91 -19.54 -4.96
C LYS A 181 -17.66 -18.76 -3.68
N LEU A 182 -16.39 -18.56 -3.32
CA LEU A 182 -16.00 -17.80 -2.14
C LEU A 182 -16.09 -16.28 -2.39
N VAL A 183 -15.85 -15.84 -3.62
CA VAL A 183 -15.96 -14.44 -4.04
C VAL A 183 -16.56 -14.36 -5.43
N ASP A 184 -17.59 -13.53 -5.60
CA ASP A 184 -18.13 -13.15 -6.90
C ASP A 184 -17.17 -12.15 -7.56
N LEU A 185 -16.06 -12.67 -8.10
CA LEU A 185 -14.94 -11.89 -8.64
C LEU A 185 -15.39 -10.83 -9.66
N PRO A 186 -16.28 -11.11 -10.63
CA PRO A 186 -16.74 -10.10 -11.60
C PRO A 186 -17.54 -8.95 -10.97
N LYS A 187 -18.07 -9.13 -9.75
CA LYS A 187 -18.74 -8.06 -9.00
C LYS A 187 -17.84 -7.39 -7.98
N ALA A 188 -16.86 -8.11 -7.45
CA ALA A 188 -15.92 -7.60 -6.47
C ALA A 188 -14.75 -6.84 -7.12
N ILE A 189 -14.42 -7.12 -8.38
CA ILE A 189 -13.23 -6.63 -9.08
C ILE A 189 -13.61 -6.11 -10.46
N GLU A 190 -13.13 -4.91 -10.79
CA GLU A 190 -13.16 -4.36 -12.15
C GLU A 190 -11.74 -4.47 -12.76
N LEU A 191 -11.63 -5.09 -13.94
CA LEU A 191 -10.36 -5.21 -14.67
C LEU A 191 -10.25 -4.12 -15.73
N LYS A 192 -9.94 -2.90 -15.28
CA LYS A 192 -9.88 -1.75 -16.16
C LYS A 192 -8.51 -1.49 -16.76
N ARG A 193 -7.43 -1.77 -16.03
CA ARG A 193 -6.07 -1.40 -16.42
C ARG A 193 -5.16 -2.62 -16.41
N PHE A 194 -4.26 -2.67 -17.38
CA PHE A 194 -3.19 -3.67 -17.38
C PHE A 194 -1.91 -3.17 -18.03
N SER A 195 -0.80 -3.81 -17.70
CA SER A 195 0.52 -3.61 -18.28
C SER A 195 1.10 -4.91 -18.84
N VAL A 196 2.11 -4.82 -19.68
CA VAL A 196 2.78 -5.97 -20.29
C VAL A 196 4.16 -6.17 -19.67
N ASN A 197 4.40 -7.34 -19.09
CA ASN A 197 5.69 -7.74 -18.49
C ASN A 197 6.21 -6.76 -17.42
N GLY A 198 5.31 -6.33 -16.53
CA GLY A 198 5.61 -5.50 -15.37
C GLY A 198 4.88 -4.16 -15.38
N ASP A 199 4.74 -3.57 -14.21
CA ASP A 199 4.04 -2.30 -13.98
C ASP A 199 5.03 -1.20 -13.60
N SER A 200 5.82 -0.76 -14.59
CA SER A 200 6.77 0.33 -14.42
C SER A 200 6.62 1.37 -15.53
N PRO A 201 7.13 2.61 -15.37
CA PRO A 201 6.92 3.69 -16.33
C PRO A 201 7.39 3.42 -17.75
N ASN A 202 8.42 2.58 -17.90
CA ASN A 202 8.99 2.16 -19.18
C ASN A 202 8.26 0.97 -19.82
N LYS A 203 7.12 0.56 -19.25
CA LYS A 203 6.27 -0.50 -19.78
C LYS A 203 5.09 0.10 -20.50
N LYS A 204 4.48 -0.70 -21.37
CA LYS A 204 3.24 -0.31 -22.03
C LYS A 204 2.07 -0.56 -21.09
N HIS A 205 1.22 0.44 -20.98
CA HIS A 205 0.02 0.44 -20.16
C HIS A 205 -1.19 0.58 -21.04
N TYR A 206 -2.29 -0.04 -20.61
CA TYR A 206 -3.50 -0.12 -21.40
C TYR A 206 -4.72 0.04 -20.50
N THR A 207 -5.76 0.66 -21.05
CA THR A 207 -7.11 0.68 -20.49
C THR A 207 -7.98 -0.27 -21.30
N LEU A 208 -8.53 -1.28 -20.64
CA LEU A 208 -9.49 -2.21 -21.21
C LEU A 208 -10.87 -1.55 -21.31
N SER A 209 -11.54 -1.74 -22.45
CA SER A 209 -12.86 -1.15 -22.69
C SER A 209 -14.01 -1.84 -21.94
N ASN A 210 -13.89 -3.15 -21.70
CA ASN A 210 -14.82 -3.97 -20.95
C ASN A 210 -14.09 -5.26 -20.50
N ASP A 211 -14.33 -5.74 -19.28
CA ASP A 211 -13.75 -6.95 -18.71
C ASP A 211 -14.68 -8.18 -18.74
N ASP A 212 -15.94 -8.04 -19.16
CA ASP A 212 -16.94 -9.12 -19.21
C ASP A 212 -16.40 -10.40 -19.86
N TYR A 213 -15.72 -10.29 -21.00
CA TYR A 213 -15.18 -11.45 -21.71
C TYR A 213 -14.01 -12.10 -20.97
N VAL A 214 -13.18 -11.31 -20.27
CA VAL A 214 -12.09 -11.85 -19.45
C VAL A 214 -12.69 -12.70 -18.32
N TRP A 215 -13.71 -12.17 -17.65
CA TRP A 215 -14.45 -12.91 -16.62
C TRP A 215 -15.17 -14.14 -17.16
N GLU A 216 -15.77 -14.07 -18.35
CA GLU A 216 -16.40 -15.24 -19.00
C GLU A 216 -15.40 -16.37 -19.23
N VAL A 217 -14.21 -16.06 -19.76
CA VAL A 217 -13.17 -17.07 -19.99
C VAL A 217 -12.68 -17.68 -18.68
N LEU A 218 -12.45 -16.85 -17.65
CA LEU A 218 -12.03 -17.33 -16.33
C LEU A 218 -13.10 -18.19 -15.65
N ALA A 219 -14.38 -17.82 -15.77
CA ALA A 219 -15.49 -18.63 -15.27
C ALA A 219 -15.59 -19.99 -15.98
N GLY A 220 -15.22 -20.05 -17.27
CA GLY A 220 -15.07 -21.30 -18.02
C GLY A 220 -13.93 -22.21 -17.55
N CYS A 221 -13.03 -21.69 -16.71
CA CYS A 221 -11.89 -22.41 -16.14
C CYS A 221 -12.17 -22.95 -14.72
N GLU A 222 -13.42 -23.29 -14.40
CA GLU A 222 -13.84 -23.72 -13.04
C GLU A 222 -13.02 -24.89 -12.45
N ASN A 223 -12.49 -25.76 -13.30
CA ASN A 223 -11.70 -26.94 -12.92
C ASN A 223 -10.18 -26.68 -12.93
N ALA A 224 -9.74 -25.45 -13.23
CA ALA A 224 -8.34 -25.07 -13.19
C ALA A 224 -7.77 -25.33 -11.79
N PRO A 225 -6.78 -26.22 -11.63
CA PRO A 225 -6.28 -26.59 -10.32
C PRO A 225 -5.42 -25.46 -9.74
N PHE A 226 -5.51 -25.30 -8.43
CA PHE A 226 -4.53 -24.55 -7.66
C PHE A 226 -3.16 -25.24 -7.76
N VAL A 227 -2.10 -24.44 -7.87
CA VAL A 227 -0.72 -24.91 -8.02
C VAL A 227 0.11 -24.39 -6.85
N GLU A 228 0.53 -25.30 -5.99
CA GLU A 228 1.47 -25.02 -4.92
C GLU A 228 2.91 -25.14 -5.45
N ASP A 229 3.48 -24.01 -5.84
CA ASP A 229 4.87 -23.93 -6.30
C ASP A 229 5.53 -22.64 -5.80
N GLU A 230 6.27 -22.75 -4.69
CA GLU A 230 7.04 -21.65 -4.10
C GLU A 230 8.16 -21.13 -5.02
N LYS A 231 8.56 -21.91 -6.03
CA LYS A 231 9.59 -21.50 -7.00
C LYS A 231 8.99 -20.86 -8.24
N TRP A 232 7.67 -20.77 -8.33
CA TRP A 232 7.01 -20.13 -9.46
C TRP A 232 7.20 -18.62 -9.37
N VAL A 233 7.80 -18.04 -10.42
CA VAL A 233 8.08 -16.60 -10.51
C VAL A 233 7.47 -16.04 -11.79
N ALA A 234 6.60 -15.02 -11.66
CA ALA A 234 5.95 -14.40 -12.81
C ALA A 234 6.96 -13.78 -13.79
N HIS A 235 8.03 -13.19 -13.28
CA HIS A 235 9.04 -12.45 -14.05
C HIS A 235 9.87 -13.30 -15.03
N ASP A 236 9.82 -14.63 -14.93
CA ASP A 236 10.48 -15.55 -15.87
C ASP A 236 9.65 -15.80 -17.16
N ARG A 237 8.47 -15.17 -17.25
CA ARG A 237 7.45 -15.44 -18.27
C ARG A 237 6.99 -14.16 -18.96
N GLU A 238 6.34 -14.31 -20.10
CA GLU A 238 5.53 -13.24 -20.67
C GLU A 238 4.16 -13.22 -19.97
N TYR A 239 3.73 -12.07 -19.46
CA TYR A 239 2.48 -11.92 -18.74
C TYR A 239 1.83 -10.54 -18.91
N TYR A 240 0.51 -10.53 -18.68
CA TYR A 240 -0.34 -9.36 -18.66
C TYR A 240 -0.74 -9.13 -17.22
N SER A 241 -0.38 -7.96 -16.69
CA SER A 241 -0.59 -7.60 -15.30
C SER A 241 -1.77 -6.66 -15.18
N PHE A 242 -2.92 -7.19 -14.77
CA PHE A 242 -4.08 -6.39 -14.40
C PHE A 242 -3.87 -5.78 -13.02
N THR A 243 -4.17 -4.49 -12.91
CA THR A 243 -4.12 -3.74 -11.65
C THR A 243 -5.50 -3.75 -11.01
N ILE A 244 -5.61 -4.31 -9.81
CA ILE A 244 -6.87 -4.54 -9.12
C ILE A 244 -6.98 -3.66 -7.88
N THR A 245 -8.09 -2.94 -7.78
CA THR A 245 -8.55 -2.27 -6.56
C THR A 245 -9.95 -2.78 -6.24
N SER A 246 -10.18 -3.15 -4.99
CA SER A 246 -11.46 -3.66 -4.53
C SER A 246 -11.63 -3.40 -3.04
N GLU A 247 -12.68 -2.67 -2.67
CA GLU A 247 -13.05 -2.43 -1.28
C GLU A 247 -13.53 -3.71 -0.60
N THR A 248 -14.33 -4.51 -1.30
CA THR A 248 -14.78 -5.85 -0.84
C THR A 248 -13.60 -6.73 -0.46
N LEU A 249 -12.56 -6.76 -1.29
CA LEU A 249 -11.36 -7.52 -1.00
C LEU A 249 -10.39 -6.75 -0.11
N GLY A 250 -10.62 -5.48 0.23
CA GLY A 250 -9.67 -4.66 0.96
C GLY A 250 -8.28 -4.66 0.30
N VAL A 251 -8.24 -4.35 -1.00
CA VAL A 251 -7.00 -4.25 -1.79
C VAL A 251 -6.97 -2.99 -2.64
N TYR A 252 -5.78 -2.44 -2.82
CA TYR A 252 -5.55 -1.27 -3.64
C TYR A 252 -4.35 -1.51 -4.53
N LYS A 253 -4.56 -1.39 -5.85
CA LYS A 253 -3.56 -1.59 -6.91
C LYS A 253 -2.72 -2.86 -6.75
N VAL A 254 -3.34 -3.97 -6.34
CA VAL A 254 -2.68 -5.28 -6.30
C VAL A 254 -2.65 -5.90 -7.69
N ALA A 255 -1.72 -6.81 -7.91
CA ALA A 255 -1.53 -7.40 -9.22
C ALA A 255 -2.34 -8.70 -9.40
N MET A 256 -2.85 -8.88 -10.62
CA MET A 256 -3.30 -10.16 -11.13
C MET A 256 -2.67 -10.42 -12.48
N TYR A 257 -1.92 -11.50 -12.58
CA TYR A 257 -1.21 -11.86 -13.80
C TYR A 257 -1.96 -12.94 -14.56
N VAL A 258 -2.03 -12.76 -15.88
CA VAL A 258 -2.31 -13.83 -16.83
C VAL A 258 -1.04 -14.06 -17.64
N THR A 259 -0.44 -15.23 -17.48
CA THR A 259 0.79 -15.59 -18.19
C THR A 259 0.49 -16.29 -19.50
N VAL A 260 1.34 -16.10 -20.51
CA VAL A 260 1.18 -16.73 -21.84
C VAL A 260 1.22 -18.26 -21.73
N ASP A 261 1.98 -18.81 -20.78
CA ASP A 261 2.08 -20.25 -20.51
C ASP A 261 0.91 -20.82 -19.68
N GLY A 262 -0.16 -20.05 -19.47
CA GLY A 262 -1.44 -20.59 -19.00
C GLY A 262 -1.70 -20.50 -17.50
N TYR A 263 -1.10 -19.54 -16.80
CA TYR A 263 -1.34 -19.35 -15.36
C TYR A 263 -2.09 -18.06 -15.05
N LEU A 264 -2.97 -18.14 -14.06
CA LEU A 264 -3.55 -17.00 -13.36
C LEU A 264 -2.87 -16.89 -11.99
N TRP A 265 -2.27 -15.74 -11.69
CA TRP A 265 -1.64 -15.46 -10.40
C TRP A 265 -2.26 -14.21 -9.79
N THR A 266 -2.48 -14.20 -8.47
CA THR A 266 -2.84 -12.98 -7.73
C THR A 266 -2.42 -13.07 -6.28
N ASN A 267 -2.16 -11.93 -5.64
CA ASN A 267 -1.93 -11.79 -4.21
C ASN A 267 -3.06 -11.02 -3.48
N ALA A 268 -4.24 -10.89 -4.08
CA ALA A 268 -5.35 -10.12 -3.50
C ALA A 268 -5.85 -10.66 -2.13
N PHE A 269 -5.55 -11.92 -1.82
CA PHE A 269 -6.01 -12.66 -0.64
C PHE A 269 -4.93 -12.82 0.45
N ASN A 270 -4.04 -11.82 0.60
CA ASN A 270 -2.84 -11.81 1.48
C ASN A 270 -1.71 -12.77 1.07
N TYR A 271 -2.05 -13.86 0.38
CA TYR A 271 -1.11 -14.87 -0.06
C TYR A 271 -1.15 -15.03 -1.58
N GLN A 272 -0.08 -15.62 -2.12
CA GLN A 272 -0.01 -16.00 -3.53
C GLN A 272 -1.04 -17.11 -3.83
N TYR A 273 -1.93 -16.80 -4.77
CA TYR A 273 -2.88 -17.74 -5.36
C TYR A 273 -2.48 -17.94 -6.81
N LEU A 274 -2.23 -19.20 -7.19
CA LEU A 274 -1.77 -19.58 -8.53
C LEU A 274 -2.66 -20.70 -9.06
N PHE A 275 -3.26 -20.48 -10.22
CA PHE A 275 -4.11 -21.47 -10.90
C PHE A 275 -3.60 -21.75 -12.30
N ASN A 276 -3.60 -23.01 -12.70
CA ASN A 276 -3.31 -23.39 -14.08
C ASN A 276 -4.60 -23.36 -14.91
N ILE A 277 -4.83 -22.24 -15.61
CA ILE A 277 -5.98 -22.03 -16.49
C ILE A 277 -5.77 -22.59 -17.90
N GLY A 278 -4.54 -22.98 -18.24
CA GLY A 278 -4.15 -23.51 -19.55
C GLY A 278 -3.89 -22.42 -20.60
N GLU A 279 -3.01 -22.74 -21.54
CA GLU A 279 -2.57 -21.81 -22.60
C GLU A 279 -3.73 -21.31 -23.49
N ASP A 280 -4.76 -22.11 -23.72
CA ASP A 280 -5.92 -21.72 -24.54
C ASP A 280 -6.74 -20.60 -23.88
N ALA A 281 -7.02 -20.71 -22.58
CA ALA A 281 -7.75 -19.68 -21.84
C ALA A 281 -6.92 -18.39 -21.73
N ALA A 282 -5.64 -18.52 -21.37
CA ALA A 282 -4.73 -17.39 -21.31
C ALA A 282 -4.62 -16.68 -22.68
N SER A 283 -4.49 -17.43 -23.76
CA SER A 283 -4.41 -16.89 -25.13
C SER A 283 -5.68 -16.11 -25.51
N LYS A 284 -6.87 -16.59 -25.12
CA LYS A 284 -8.14 -15.88 -25.36
C LYS A 284 -8.20 -14.56 -24.60
N ILE A 285 -7.83 -14.55 -23.32
CA ILE A 285 -7.81 -13.35 -22.49
C ILE A 285 -6.83 -12.32 -23.06
N ILE A 286 -5.59 -12.75 -23.33
CA ILE A 286 -4.53 -11.86 -23.82
C ILE A 286 -4.90 -11.29 -25.20
N LYS A 287 -5.43 -12.13 -26.10
CA LYS A 287 -5.88 -11.68 -27.41
C LYS A 287 -7.00 -10.63 -27.28
N TYR A 288 -8.01 -10.91 -26.46
CA TYR A 288 -9.10 -9.98 -26.22
C TYR A 288 -8.60 -8.66 -25.65
N ALA A 289 -7.73 -8.70 -24.63
CA ALA A 289 -7.15 -7.51 -24.02
C ALA A 289 -6.40 -6.64 -25.04
N LYS A 290 -5.61 -7.25 -25.95
CA LYS A 290 -4.94 -6.53 -27.04
C LYS A 290 -5.91 -5.89 -28.04
N GLU A 291 -6.98 -6.60 -28.39
CA GLU A 291 -7.94 -6.15 -29.41
C GLU A 291 -8.96 -5.13 -28.88
N ASN A 292 -9.15 -5.07 -27.56
CA ASN A 292 -10.21 -4.29 -26.91
C ASN A 292 -9.68 -3.31 -25.85
N SER A 293 -8.45 -2.82 -26.03
CA SER A 293 -7.85 -1.80 -25.17
C SER A 293 -7.30 -0.62 -25.96
N THR A 294 -7.09 0.48 -25.24
CA THR A 294 -6.35 1.64 -25.72
C THR A 294 -5.11 1.84 -24.88
N GLU A 295 -4.02 2.26 -25.50
CA GLU A 295 -2.81 2.65 -24.76
C GLU A 295 -3.12 3.76 -23.75
N ALA A 296 -2.49 3.68 -22.58
CA ALA A 296 -2.72 4.57 -21.46
C ALA A 296 -1.37 5.02 -20.89
N GLU A 297 -1.37 6.15 -20.19
CA GLU A 297 -0.19 6.62 -19.46
C GLU A 297 0.03 5.80 -18.19
N TYR A 298 1.28 5.69 -17.74
CA TYR A 298 1.58 5.04 -16.47
C TYR A 298 0.88 5.76 -15.31
N GLU A 299 0.31 4.98 -14.40
CA GLU A 299 -0.28 5.49 -13.18
C GLU A 299 0.48 4.90 -11.98
N PRO A 300 1.14 5.73 -11.16
CA PRO A 300 1.94 5.25 -10.06
C PRO A 300 1.10 4.54 -9.01
N TYR A 301 1.73 3.57 -8.32
CA TYR A 301 1.11 2.86 -7.20
C TYR A 301 0.66 3.83 -6.10
N GLN A 302 1.52 4.80 -5.77
CA GLN A 302 1.28 5.86 -4.80
C GLN A 302 1.84 7.18 -5.33
N ASN A 303 1.19 8.29 -4.98
CA ASN A 303 1.69 9.61 -5.32
C ASN A 303 2.68 10.07 -4.25
N THR A 304 3.80 10.62 -4.69
CA THR A 304 4.89 11.04 -3.80
C THR A 304 5.47 12.38 -4.23
N ILE A 305 5.80 13.22 -3.27
CA ILE A 305 6.65 14.39 -3.46
C ILE A 305 7.89 14.28 -2.57
N VAL A 306 9.02 14.85 -3.01
CA VAL A 306 10.26 14.85 -2.23
C VAL A 306 10.75 16.30 -2.12
N GLY A 307 11.20 16.67 -0.93
CA GLY A 307 11.73 18.01 -0.71
C GLY A 307 12.28 18.19 0.70
N LYS A 308 12.65 19.42 1.01
CA LYS A 308 13.14 19.84 2.32
C LYS A 308 12.02 20.47 3.13
N ILE A 309 11.87 20.04 4.37
CA ILE A 309 10.92 20.65 5.29
C ILE A 309 11.43 22.04 5.67
N THR A 310 10.66 23.08 5.36
CA THR A 310 10.98 24.47 5.69
C THR A 310 10.21 24.99 6.90
N GLU A 311 9.02 24.44 7.16
CA GLU A 311 8.15 24.81 8.27
C GLU A 311 7.29 23.64 8.73
N ILE A 312 7.07 23.52 10.04
CA ILE A 312 6.07 22.63 10.64
C ILE A 312 5.24 23.47 11.61
N THR A 313 3.92 23.40 11.49
CA THR A 313 2.95 24.02 12.40
C THR A 313 2.00 22.96 12.96
N ASP A 314 1.04 23.39 13.79
CA ASP A 314 -0.05 22.51 14.25
C ASP A 314 -1.06 22.20 13.11
N GLU A 315 -1.02 22.92 11.98
CA GLU A 315 -2.01 22.80 10.89
C GLU A 315 -1.43 22.26 9.58
N TYR A 316 -0.14 22.47 9.30
CA TYR A 316 0.50 22.10 8.05
C TYR A 316 2.02 21.96 8.15
N ILE A 317 2.60 21.29 7.14
CA ILE A 317 4.03 21.24 6.82
C ILE A 317 4.26 22.00 5.51
N LEU A 318 5.35 22.77 5.42
CA LEU A 318 5.84 23.28 4.14
C LEU A 318 7.04 22.45 3.67
N LEU A 319 6.96 21.96 2.44
CA LEU A 319 7.98 21.15 1.80
C LEU A 319 8.46 21.84 0.52
N ASP A 320 9.75 22.11 0.43
CA ASP A 320 10.38 22.81 -0.70
C ASP A 320 11.21 21.84 -1.55
N ASP A 321 10.90 21.72 -2.84
CA ASP A 321 11.57 20.77 -3.74
C ASP A 321 12.80 21.34 -4.49
N SER A 322 13.21 22.59 -4.24
CA SER A 322 14.29 23.27 -4.98
C SER A 322 15.60 22.47 -5.01
N ILE A 323 15.84 21.62 -4.00
CA ILE A 323 17.03 20.76 -3.93
C ILE A 323 17.10 19.76 -5.09
N LEU A 324 15.95 19.37 -5.64
CA LEU A 324 15.83 18.45 -6.78
C LEU A 324 15.89 19.17 -8.13
N CYS A 325 15.60 20.48 -8.16
CA CYS A 325 15.55 21.24 -9.40
C CYS A 325 16.94 21.45 -10.01
N ALA A 326 17.02 21.46 -11.34
CA ALA A 326 18.21 21.83 -12.10
C ALA A 326 18.59 23.29 -11.84
N ASN A 327 17.58 24.17 -11.79
CA ASN A 327 17.67 25.52 -11.28
C ASN A 327 16.86 25.65 -9.97
N PRO A 328 17.47 25.96 -8.83
CA PRO A 328 16.76 26.07 -7.55
C PRO A 328 15.62 27.09 -7.52
N ASP A 329 15.67 28.14 -8.36
CA ASP A 329 14.62 29.16 -8.45
C ASP A 329 13.31 28.60 -9.06
N ASP A 330 13.38 27.44 -9.70
CA ASP A 330 12.21 26.75 -10.26
C ASP A 330 11.49 25.90 -9.19
N GLY A 331 11.93 25.93 -7.93
CA GLY A 331 11.34 25.14 -6.85
C GLY A 331 9.88 25.49 -6.57
N ILE A 332 9.14 24.48 -6.14
CA ILE A 332 7.77 24.58 -5.64
C ILE A 332 7.79 24.29 -4.15
N THR A 333 7.11 25.16 -3.41
CA THR A 333 6.73 24.88 -2.03
C THR A 333 5.35 24.23 -2.01
N TYR A 334 5.28 23.02 -1.50
CA TYR A 334 4.05 22.29 -1.24
C TYR A 334 3.58 22.55 0.19
N LYS A 335 2.26 22.73 0.35
CA LYS A 335 1.62 22.85 1.65
C LYS A 335 0.88 21.56 1.98
N ILE A 336 1.38 20.80 2.95
CA ILE A 336 0.78 19.53 3.37
C ILE A 336 -0.06 19.78 4.62
N LEU A 337 -1.37 19.54 4.57
CA LEU A 337 -2.24 19.72 5.72
C LEU A 337 -2.08 18.57 6.73
N LEU A 338 -2.18 18.90 8.02
CA LEU A 338 -2.13 17.96 9.14
C LEU A 338 -3.53 17.62 9.66
N ASN A 339 -4.48 17.43 8.75
CA ASN A 339 -5.88 17.11 9.02
C ASN A 339 -6.16 15.61 9.20
N ASP A 340 -5.17 14.74 8.95
CA ASP A 340 -5.24 13.29 9.11
C ASP A 340 -4.22 12.82 10.15
N LEU A 341 -4.61 11.88 11.02
CA LEU A 341 -3.72 11.30 12.04
C LEU A 341 -2.48 10.65 11.41
N ARG A 342 -2.63 10.03 10.23
CA ARG A 342 -1.58 9.30 9.53
C ARG A 342 -0.37 10.18 9.20
N ILE A 343 -0.58 11.46 8.88
CA ILE A 343 0.49 12.43 8.63
C ILE A 343 0.81 13.29 9.85
N SER A 344 -0.18 13.76 10.62
CA SER A 344 0.04 14.63 11.79
C SER A 344 0.90 13.96 12.86
N ARG A 345 0.78 12.64 13.05
CA ARG A 345 1.63 11.88 13.99
C ARG A 345 3.13 12.03 13.74
N TYR A 346 3.56 12.26 12.49
CA TYR A 346 4.97 12.47 12.19
C TYR A 346 5.49 13.79 12.78
N ALA A 347 4.70 14.85 12.66
CA ALA A 347 5.02 16.16 13.23
C ALA A 347 4.91 16.13 14.77
N GLU A 348 3.86 15.53 15.31
CA GLU A 348 3.59 15.51 16.76
C GLU A 348 4.59 14.66 17.55
N SER A 349 5.00 13.52 17.01
CA SER A 349 6.02 12.65 17.63
C SER A 349 7.45 13.18 17.46
N GLY A 350 7.65 14.16 16.57
CA GLY A 350 8.98 14.65 16.20
C GLY A 350 9.79 13.67 15.34
N ALA A 351 9.10 12.73 14.66
CA ALA A 351 9.68 11.82 13.67
C ALA A 351 10.20 12.55 12.42
N ILE A 352 9.68 13.74 12.14
CA ILE A 352 10.20 14.66 11.12
C ILE A 352 10.48 16.04 11.73
N ARG A 353 11.44 16.77 11.16
CA ARG A 353 11.91 18.06 11.68
C ARG A 353 12.19 19.05 10.56
N VAL A 354 12.05 20.33 10.88
CA VAL A 354 12.46 21.42 9.99
C VAL A 354 13.94 21.27 9.63
N GLY A 355 14.22 21.31 8.32
CA GLY A 355 15.55 21.15 7.75
C GLY A 355 15.85 19.77 7.19
N GLU A 356 15.05 18.75 7.50
CA GLU A 356 15.19 17.40 6.95
C GLU A 356 14.66 17.31 5.51
N ASN A 357 15.22 16.40 4.73
CA ASN A 357 14.67 16.05 3.43
C ASN A 357 13.77 14.84 3.64
N VAL A 358 12.55 14.89 3.11
CA VAL A 358 11.58 13.82 3.25
C VAL A 358 10.87 13.55 1.93
N GLN A 359 10.42 12.31 1.78
CA GLN A 359 9.38 11.94 0.84
C GLN A 359 8.04 11.98 1.56
N ILE A 360 7.05 12.64 0.98
CA ILE A 360 5.66 12.61 1.43
C ILE A 360 4.85 11.78 0.45
N THR A 361 4.11 10.80 0.99
CA THR A 361 3.16 10.00 0.22
C THR A 361 1.75 10.53 0.43
N TYR A 362 0.97 10.63 -0.63
CA TYR A 362 -0.40 11.15 -0.59
C TYR A 362 -1.33 10.42 -1.56
N GLU A 363 -2.64 10.60 -1.35
CA GLU A 363 -3.70 10.02 -2.18
C GLU A 363 -4.39 11.13 -3.01
N GLY A 364 -4.82 10.84 -4.25
CA GLY A 364 -5.49 11.86 -5.08
C GLY A 364 -4.54 12.87 -5.73
N GLU A 365 -5.08 14.04 -6.10
CA GLU A 365 -4.39 15.06 -6.91
C GLU A 365 -3.92 16.25 -6.05
N ILE A 366 -2.86 16.92 -6.48
CA ILE A 366 -2.42 18.20 -5.89
C ILE A 366 -3.27 19.33 -6.46
N ASP A 367 -3.75 20.23 -5.61
CA ASP A 367 -4.52 21.39 -6.08
C ASP A 367 -3.64 22.46 -6.77
N GLU A 368 -4.29 23.42 -7.44
CA GLU A 368 -3.60 24.51 -8.16
C GLU A 368 -2.71 25.40 -7.26
N SER A 369 -2.89 25.33 -5.94
CA SER A 369 -2.11 26.07 -4.94
C SER A 369 -0.95 25.26 -4.36
N ASN A 370 -0.69 24.06 -4.89
CA ASN A 370 0.27 23.09 -4.35
C ASN A 370 -0.06 22.63 -2.92
N THR A 371 -1.33 22.66 -2.55
CA THR A 371 -1.81 22.15 -1.26
C THR A 371 -2.20 20.67 -1.39
N ILE A 372 -1.83 19.88 -0.38
CA ILE A 372 -2.10 18.45 -0.27
C ILE A 372 -2.83 18.21 1.04
N ASP A 373 -4.07 17.74 0.99
CA ASP A 373 -4.93 17.48 2.15
C ASP A 373 -5.12 15.98 2.45
N SER A 374 -4.38 15.14 1.74
CA SER A 374 -4.52 13.69 1.65
C SER A 374 -3.19 12.95 1.89
N ALA A 375 -2.22 13.62 2.52
CA ALA A 375 -0.94 13.00 2.87
C ALA A 375 -1.14 11.93 3.95
N ILE A 376 -0.42 10.81 3.81
CA ILE A 376 -0.60 9.62 4.65
C ILE A 376 0.69 9.13 5.28
N SER A 377 1.86 9.52 4.75
CA SER A 377 3.15 9.18 5.35
C SER A 377 4.26 10.15 4.98
N ALA A 378 5.29 10.13 5.81
CA ALA A 378 6.57 10.75 5.54
C ALA A 378 7.69 9.71 5.69
N SER A 379 8.77 9.86 4.93
CA SER A 379 9.97 9.02 5.01
C SER A 379 11.21 9.88 4.86
N ASP A 380 12.23 9.62 5.68
CA ASP A 380 13.51 10.30 5.57
C ASP A 380 14.16 10.03 4.22
N VAL A 381 14.78 11.09 3.68
CA VAL A 381 15.48 11.04 2.39
C VAL A 381 16.91 11.49 2.55
N VAL A 382 17.83 10.68 2.01
CA VAL A 382 19.23 11.04 1.82
C VAL A 382 19.45 11.41 0.35
N ILE A 383 19.86 12.65 0.11
CA ILE A 383 20.23 13.10 -1.24
C ILE A 383 21.75 12.94 -1.39
N SER A 384 22.19 12.09 -2.31
CA SER A 384 23.61 11.76 -2.52
C SER A 384 23.92 11.58 -3.98
N GLY A 385 24.96 12.26 -4.49
CA GLY A 385 25.39 12.11 -5.89
C GLY A 385 24.39 12.61 -6.94
N GLY A 386 23.33 13.30 -6.52
CA GLY A 386 22.19 13.65 -7.38
C GLY A 386 21.00 12.70 -7.26
N ASP A 387 21.17 11.56 -6.58
CA ASP A 387 20.10 10.58 -6.35
C ASP A 387 19.38 10.83 -5.02
N VAL A 388 18.14 10.33 -4.95
CA VAL A 388 17.27 10.30 -3.76
C VAL A 388 17.28 8.88 -3.21
N LEU A 389 17.71 8.73 -1.96
CA LEU A 389 17.79 7.45 -1.27
C LEU A 389 16.83 7.45 -0.08
N ILE A 390 15.93 6.48 -0.02
CA ILE A 390 15.10 6.22 1.16
C ILE A 390 15.70 5.00 1.87
N PRO A 391 16.30 5.16 3.05
CA PRO A 391 16.91 4.06 3.78
C PRO A 391 15.87 3.06 4.29
N GLU A 392 16.30 1.81 4.45
CA GLU A 392 15.57 0.75 5.18
C GLU A 392 15.44 1.06 6.67
#